data_AF-A0A820VAL0-F1
#
_entry.id   AF-A0A820VAL0-F1
#
_cell.length_a   1.000
_cell.length_b   1.000
_cell.length_c   1.000
_cell.angle_alpha   90.00
_cell.angle_beta   90.00
_cell.angle_gamma   90.00
#
_symmetry.space_group_name_H-M   'P 1'
#
loop_
_entity.id
_entity.type
_entity.pdbx_description
1 polymer ?
#
loop_
_entity_poly.entity_id
_entity_poly.type
_entity_poly.pdbx_seq_one_letter_code
_entity_poly.pdbx_strand_id
1 'polypeptide(L)' 'MLFNTKEEWPFQEIHEQTVIVEKYLECALLPLAMGNMTPRILFKEPENSNIQLSNFHVNDSFASKSHTANL' A
#
# COMPACT_ATOMS: atom_id res chain seq x y z
N MET A 1 3.36 8.23 6.32
CA MET A 1 4.27 8.15 7.48
C MET A 1 4.00 6.96 8.40
N LEU A 2 2.82 6.30 8.34
CA LEU A 2 2.50 5.14 9.19
C LEU A 2 3.54 4.01 9.13
N PHE A 3 4.04 3.71 7.93
CA PHE A 3 5.07 2.68 7.74
C PHE A 3 6.44 3.00 8.36
N ASN A 4 6.65 4.23 8.86
CA ASN A 4 7.87 4.57 9.59
C ASN A 4 7.85 4.08 11.05
N THR A 5 6.66 3.71 11.58
CA THR A 5 6.50 3.32 12.99
C THR A 5 6.26 1.82 13.16
N LYS A 6 5.79 1.14 12.12
CA LYS A 6 5.49 -0.30 12.09
C LYS A 6 5.63 -0.80 10.66
N GLU A 7 6.19 -1.98 10.49
CA GLU A 7 6.50 -2.58 9.18
C GLU A 7 5.23 -2.98 8.41
N GLU A 8 4.19 -3.41 9.14
CA GLU A 8 2.96 -3.97 8.57
C GLU A 8 1.70 -3.30 9.13
N TRP A 9 0.74 -3.00 8.25
CA TRP A 9 -0.51 -2.34 8.60
C TRP A 9 -1.70 -3.02 7.93
N PRO A 10 -2.70 -3.51 8.70
CA PRO A 10 -3.97 -3.95 8.13
C PRO A 10 -4.77 -2.76 7.61
N PHE A 11 -5.58 -2.97 6.56
CA PHE A 11 -6.43 -1.93 5.97
C PHE A 11 -7.22 -1.13 7.01
N GLN A 12 -7.85 -1.81 7.98
CA GLN A 12 -8.68 -1.19 9.00
C GLN A 12 -7.88 -0.23 9.92
N GLU A 13 -6.67 -0.60 10.31
CA GLU A 13 -5.82 0.29 11.12
C GLU A 13 -5.39 1.53 10.31
N ILE A 14 -5.09 1.38 9.01
CA ILE A 14 -4.79 2.54 8.14
C ILE A 14 -6.01 3.46 8.07
N HIS A 15 -7.21 2.91 7.91
CA HIS A 15 -8.46 3.66 7.90
C HIS A 15 -8.64 4.47 9.20
N GLU A 16 -8.48 3.81 10.35
CA GLU A 16 -8.61 4.45 11.67
C GLU A 16 -7.57 5.55 11.90
N GLN A 17 -6.31 5.34 11.49
CA GLN A 17 -5.23 6.30 11.71
C GLN A 17 -5.27 7.51 10.75
N THR A 18 -5.77 7.31 9.53
CA THR A 18 -5.78 8.37 8.51
C THR A 18 -7.09 9.14 8.43
N VAL A 19 -8.18 8.56 8.94
CA VAL A 19 -9.55 9.12 8.86
C VAL A 19 -9.99 9.36 7.40
N ILE A 20 -9.39 8.64 6.44
CA ILE A 20 -9.80 8.65 5.04
C ILE A 20 -11.02 7.74 4.92
N VAL A 21 -12.08 8.17 4.23
CA VAL A 21 -13.25 7.29 3.98
C VAL A 21 -12.83 6.05 3.19
N GLU A 22 -13.30 4.86 3.61
CA GLU A 22 -12.91 3.55 3.03
C GLU A 22 -12.82 3.54 1.50
N LYS A 23 -13.84 4.01 0.79
CA LYS A 23 -13.83 4.08 -0.68
C LYS A 23 -12.64 4.85 -1.26
N TYR A 24 -12.26 5.96 -0.63
CA TYR A 24 -11.10 6.75 -1.07
C TYR A 24 -9.79 6.11 -0.65
N LEU A 25 -9.76 5.45 0.51
CA LEU A 25 -8.60 4.70 0.96
C LEU A 25 -8.29 3.54 0.01
N GLU A 26 -9.32 2.83 -0.44
CA GLU A 26 -9.17 1.78 -1.45
C GLU A 26 -8.55 2.34 -2.73
N CYS A 27 -9.14 3.40 -3.29
CA CYS A 27 -8.62 4.05 -4.49
C CYS A 27 -7.17 4.54 -4.32
N ALA A 28 -6.78 4.97 -3.12
CA ALA A 28 -5.43 5.43 -2.82
C ALA A 28 -4.42 4.27 -2.69
N LEU A 29 -4.84 3.13 -2.13
CA LEU A 29 -3.96 1.97 -1.91
C LEU A 29 -3.77 1.11 -3.16
N LEU A 30 -4.78 1.04 -4.03
CA LEU A 30 -4.72 0.27 -5.28
C LEU A 30 -3.48 0.57 -6.15
N PRO A 31 -3.16 1.83 -6.52
CA PRO A 31 -1.98 2.11 -7.34
C PRO A 31 -0.66 1.85 -6.60
N LEU A 32 -0.68 1.85 -5.26
CA LEU A 32 0.51 1.59 -4.45
C LEU A 32 0.83 0.10 -4.30
N ALA A 33 -0.22 -0.74 -4.30
CA ALA A 33 -0.15 -2.14 -3.91
C ALA A 33 -0.59 -3.15 -4.98
N MET A 34 -1.27 -2.73 -6.05
CA MET A 34 -1.74 -3.60 -7.15
C MET A 34 -1.08 -3.23 -8.50
N GLY A 35 -0.90 -4.22 -9.39
CA GLY A 35 -0.30 -4.02 -10.72
C GLY A 35 1.01 -4.82 -10.93
N ASN A 36 1.96 -4.34 -11.75
CA ASN A 36 3.25 -5.03 -11.92
C ASN A 36 4.07 -4.97 -10.62
N MET A 37 4.67 -6.09 -10.18
CA MET A 37 5.31 -6.22 -8.85
C MET A 37 6.54 -5.32 -8.62
N THR A 38 7.37 -5.10 -9.64
CA THR A 38 8.68 -4.43 -9.48
C THR A 38 8.58 -2.92 -9.16
N PRO A 39 7.63 -2.15 -9.73
CA PRO A 39 7.42 -0.76 -9.34
C PRO A 39 6.39 -0.53 -8.22
N ARG A 40 5.98 -1.55 -7.44
CA ARG A 40 5.04 -1.32 -6.33
C ARG A 40 5.77 -0.76 -5.12
N ILE A 41 5.18 0.22 -4.46
CA ILE A 41 5.73 0.80 -3.21
C ILE A 41 5.27 -0.02 -2.01
N LEU A 42 4.09 -0.64 -2.10
CA LEU A 42 3.53 -1.50 -1.05
C LEU A 42 3.36 -2.92 -1.58
N PHE A 43 3.65 -3.88 -0.73
CA PHE A 43 3.17 -5.25 -0.87
C PHE A 43 1.86 -5.43 -0.12
N LYS A 44 1.09 -6.43 -0.55
CA LYS A 44 -0.24 -6.73 -0.03
C LYS A 44 -0.37 -8.23 0.23
N GLU A 45 -0.67 -8.60 1.46
CA GLU A 45 -0.85 -9.99 1.85
C GLU A 45 -2.20 -10.20 2.56
N PRO A 46 -3.01 -11.18 2.14
CA PRO A 46 -2.83 -12.06 0.98
C PRO A 46 -2.99 -11.32 -0.37
N GLU A 47 -2.37 -11.81 -1.45
CA GLU A 47 -2.50 -11.26 -2.81
C GLU A 47 -3.85 -11.68 -3.43
N ASN A 48 -4.92 -11.02 -2.99
CA ASN A 48 -6.27 -11.18 -3.51
C ASN A 48 -6.82 -9.85 -4.10
N SER A 49 -8.00 -9.87 -4.72
CA SER A 49 -8.68 -8.67 -5.20
C SER A 49 -9.34 -7.83 -4.09
N ASN A 50 -9.53 -8.40 -2.90
CA ASN A 50 -10.18 -7.72 -1.77
C ASN A 50 -9.13 -7.11 -0.83
N ILE A 51 -8.80 -5.85 -1.10
CA ILE A 51 -7.76 -5.14 -0.36
C ILE A 51 -8.14 -4.82 1.10
N GLN A 52 -9.43 -4.84 1.46
CA GLN A 52 -9.90 -4.58 2.82
C GLN A 52 -9.47 -5.66 3.82
N LEU A 53 -9.25 -6.88 3.34
CA LEU A 53 -8.81 -8.02 4.15
C LEU A 53 -7.29 -8.20 4.12
N SER A 54 -6.57 -7.22 3.61
CA SER A 54 -5.13 -7.33 3.39
C SER A 54 -4.35 -6.48 4.37
N ASN A 55 -3.14 -6.97 4.63
CA ASN A 55 -2.10 -6.23 5.29
C ASN A 55 -1.15 -5.66 4.25
N PHE A 56 -0.65 -4.46 4.54
CA PHE A 56 0.27 -3.73 3.69
C PHE A 56 1.60 -3.58 4.38
N HIS A 57 2.68 -3.72 3.63
CA HIS A 57 4.04 -3.44 4.10
C HIS A 57 4.87 -2.81 2.97
N VAL A 58 5.96 -2.14 3.31
CA VAL A 58 6.81 -1.45 2.33
C VAL A 58 7.56 -2.48 1.47
N ASN A 59 7.63 -2.21 0.17
CA ASN A 59 8.49 -2.96 -0.73
C ASN A 59 9.91 -2.39 -0.71
N ASP A 60 10.79 -2.98 0.10
CA ASP A 60 12.21 -2.61 0.14
C ASP A 60 13.00 -3.02 -1.12
N SER A 61 12.41 -3.87 -1.97
CA SER A 61 12.95 -4.27 -3.26
C SER A 61 12.44 -3.40 -4.41
N PHE A 62 11.86 -2.23 -4.12
CA PHE A 62 11.40 -1.29 -5.14
C PHE A 62 12.55 -0.86 -6.06
N ALA A 63 12.34 -1.04 -7.37
CA ALA A 63 13.31 -0.65 -8.38
C ALA A 63 12.64 0.17 -9.49
N SER A 64 13.02 1.44 -9.61
CA SER A 64 12.61 2.33 -10.70
C SER A 64 13.81 2.68 -11.58
N LYS A 65 13.56 2.82 -12.90
CA LYS A 65 14.59 3.31 -13.84
C LYS A 65 14.94 4.79 -13.65
N SER A 66 14.07 5.54 -12.96
CA SER A 66 14.21 6.97 -12.66
C SER A 66 14.37 7.17 -11.16
N HIS A 67 15.20 8.14 -10.76
CA HIS A 67 15.37 8.52 -9.35
C HIS A 67 14.11 9.17 -8.77
N THR A 68 13.29 9.80 -9.62
CA THR A 68 11.98 10.36 -9.24
C THR A 68 10.87 9.50 -9.84
N ALA A 69 9.89 9.13 -9.02
CA ALA A 69 8.67 8.44 -9.45
C ALA A 69 7.51 9.45 -9.51
N ASN A 70 6.68 9.37 -10.56
CA ASN A 70 5.38 10.02 -10.60
C ASN A 70 4.34 8.94 -10.31
N LEU A 71 3.55 9.14 -9.25
CA LEU A 71 2.49 8.24 -8.79
C LEU A 71 1.13 8.87 -9.06
#